data_AF-A0A4Y2GAG8-F1
#
_entry.id   AF-A0A4Y2GAG8-F1
#
_cell.length_a   1.000
_cell.length_b   1.000
_cell.length_c   1.000
_cell.angle_alpha   90.00
_cell.angle_beta   90.00
_cell.angle_gamma   90.00
#
_symmetry.space_group_name_H-M   'P 1'
#
loop_
_entity.id
_entity.type
_entity.pdbx_description
1 polymer ?
#
loop_
_entity_poly.entity_id
_entity_poly.type
_entity_poly.pdbx_seq_one_letter_code
_entity_poly.pdbx_strand_id
1 'polypeptide(L)' 'MGAEVKAPPGNGPYFFRIHGLIYHRIAPLYSNERFKPSDRQLYTFDASEANCRRLENNPSCLSSVMEKLDALFRTINP' A
#
# COMPACT_ATOMS: atom_id res chain seq x y z
N MET A 1 33.62 -7.85 3.86
CA MET A 1 32.70 -9.00 4.08
C MET A 1 31.37 -8.43 4.57
N GLY A 2 30.28 -8.70 3.87
CA GLY A 2 28.93 -8.24 4.26
C GLY A 2 28.07 -9.41 4.73
N ALA A 3 27.15 -9.16 5.65
CA ALA A 3 26.19 -10.17 6.10
C ALA A 3 25.09 -10.37 5.04
N GLU A 4 24.78 -11.62 4.71
CA GLU A 4 23.69 -11.97 3.79
C GLU A 4 22.35 -11.86 4.53
N VAL A 5 21.56 -10.83 4.21
CA VAL A 5 20.26 -10.60 4.85
C VAL A 5 19.19 -11.41 4.11
N LYS A 6 18.80 -12.56 4.69
CA LYS A 6 17.67 -13.38 4.21
C LYS A 6 16.40 -13.07 5.00
N ALA A 7 15.26 -13.00 4.32
CA ALA A 7 13.98 -12.98 5.01
C ALA A 7 13.72 -14.31 5.72
N PRO A 8 13.05 -14.27 6.88
CA PRO A 8 12.50 -15.46 7.50
C PRO A 8 11.41 -16.07 6.60
N PRO A 9 11.26 -17.40 6.60
CA PRO A 9 10.22 -18.09 5.84
C PRO A 9 8.83 -17.74 6.40
N GLY A 10 7.88 -17.41 5.52
CA GLY A 10 6.49 -17.15 5.87
C GLY A 10 5.87 -15.96 5.14
N ASN A 11 4.53 -15.89 5.15
CA ASN A 11 3.76 -14.78 4.60
C ASN A 11 3.63 -13.66 5.64
N GLY A 12 4.73 -13.13 6.17
CA GLY A 12 4.74 -12.00 7.10
C GLY A 12 5.24 -10.72 6.42
N PRO A 13 5.06 -9.53 7.03
CA PRO A 13 5.79 -8.35 6.59
C PRO A 13 7.29 -8.63 6.71
N TYR A 14 8.08 -8.08 5.77
CA TYR A 14 9.47 -8.52 5.56
C TYR A 14 10.37 -7.92 6.65
N PHE A 15 10.66 -8.70 7.69
CA PHE A 15 11.56 -8.32 8.78
C PHE A 15 12.89 -9.05 8.64
N PHE A 16 14.00 -8.41 8.99
CA PHE A 16 15.28 -9.09 9.16
C PHE A 16 15.95 -8.67 10.48
N ARG A 17 16.79 -9.55 11.03
CA ARG A 17 17.50 -9.29 12.29
C ARG A 17 18.97 -9.03 12.03
N ILE A 18 19.49 -7.91 12.54
CA ILE A 18 20.92 -7.62 12.58
C ILE A 18 21.28 -7.38 14.05
N HIS A 19 22.21 -8.16 14.60
CA HIS A 19 22.62 -8.09 16.01
C HIS A 19 21.46 -8.13 17.03
N GLY A 20 20.41 -8.91 16.75
CA GLY A 20 19.24 -9.06 17.62
C GLY A 20 18.17 -7.95 17.46
N LEU A 21 18.51 -6.84 16.79
CA LEU A 21 17.58 -5.77 16.43
C LEU A 21 16.76 -6.16 15.21
N ILE A 22 15.44 -5.91 15.28
CA ILE A 22 14.51 -6.17 14.18
C ILE A 22 14.45 -4.93 13.29
N TYR A 23 14.76 -5.12 12.00
CA TYR A 23 14.62 -4.11 10.97
C TYR A 23 13.46 -4.48 10.05
N HIS A 24 12.59 -3.52 9.80
CA HIS A 24 11.55 -3.63 8.79
C HIS A 24 12.13 -3.28 7.43
N ARG A 25 12.00 -4.16 6.44
CA ARG A 25 12.26 -3.80 5.05
C ARG A 25 11.06 -2.99 4.55
N ILE A 26 11.17 -1.67 4.67
CA ILE A 26 10.20 -0.74 4.11
C ILE A 26 10.47 -0.69 2.61
N ALA A 27 9.50 -1.13 1.83
CA ALA A 27 9.51 -0.96 0.38
C ALA A 27 9.23 0.52 0.02
N PRO A 28 9.45 0.94 -1.24
CA PRO A 28 9.19 2.32 -1.64
C PRO A 28 7.78 2.76 -1.24
N LEU A 29 7.66 4.00 -0.73
CA LEU A 29 6.38 4.60 -0.33
C LEU A 29 5.41 4.80 -1.49
N TYR A 30 5.84 4.55 -2.73
CA TYR A 30 5.05 4.66 -3.94
C TYR A 30 5.19 3.37 -4.76
N SER A 31 4.06 2.75 -5.09
CA SER A 31 4.03 1.60 -5.99
C SER A 31 4.21 2.06 -7.44
N ASN A 32 5.06 1.40 -8.22
CA ASN A 32 5.16 1.62 -9.65
C ASN A 32 5.17 0.26 -10.38
N GLU A 33 5.27 0.25 -11.71
CA GLU A 33 5.25 -1.00 -12.49
C GLU A 33 6.36 -1.98 -12.08
N ARG A 34 7.51 -1.48 -11.62
CA ARG A 34 8.62 -2.31 -11.10
C ARG A 34 8.35 -2.82 -9.67
N PHE A 35 7.60 -2.07 -8.88
CA PHE A 35 7.25 -2.37 -7.50
C PHE A 35 5.73 -2.43 -7.36
N LYS A 36 5.16 -3.56 -7.77
CA LYS A 36 3.72 -3.81 -7.61
C LYS A 36 3.33 -3.68 -6.13
N PRO A 37 2.17 -3.09 -5.85
CA PRO A 37 1.66 -3.02 -4.49
C PRO A 37 1.55 -4.43 -3.91
N SER A 38 2.07 -4.62 -2.71
CA SER A 38 1.91 -5.86 -1.95
C SER A 38 0.95 -5.63 -0.80
N ASP A 39 0.17 -6.65 -0.42
CA ASP A 39 -0.89 -6.59 0.60
C ASP A 39 -0.45 -6.15 2.00
N ARG A 40 0.85 -5.90 2.21
CA ARG A 40 1.46 -5.48 3.49
C ARG A 40 2.17 -4.13 3.43
N GLN A 41 1.99 -3.36 2.37
CA GLN A 41 2.57 -2.03 2.21
C GLN A 41 1.49 -0.95 2.32
N LEU A 42 1.79 0.09 3.10
CA LEU A 42 0.92 1.25 3.27
C LEU A 42 1.37 2.35 2.30
N TYR A 43 0.46 2.76 1.42
CA TYR A 43 0.68 3.84 0.46
C TYR A 43 -0.19 5.04 0.84
N THR A 44 0.38 6.24 0.71
CA THR A 44 -0.36 7.49 0.89
C THR A 44 -0.68 8.04 -0.48
N PHE A 45 -1.96 8.23 -0.77
CA PHE A 45 -2.46 8.81 -2.01
C PHE A 45 -3.35 10.01 -1.68
N ASP A 46 -3.47 10.95 -2.60
CA ASP A 46 -4.57 11.91 -2.53
C ASP A 46 -5.91 11.19 -2.74
N ALA A 47 -7.00 11.86 -2.36
CA ALA A 47 -8.34 11.27 -2.41
C ALA A 47 -8.77 10.84 -3.83
N SER A 48 -8.37 11.60 -4.86
CA SER A 48 -8.72 11.32 -6.26
C SER A 48 -8.00 10.05 -6.74
N GLU A 49 -6.69 10.01 -6.57
CA GLU A 49 -5.85 8.86 -6.94
C GLU A 49 -6.25 7.60 -6.17
N ALA A 50 -6.56 7.74 -4.88
CA ALA A 50 -7.05 6.63 -4.06
C ALA A 50 -8.37 6.05 -4.60
N ASN A 51 -9.26 6.90 -5.13
CA ASN A 51 -10.53 6.45 -5.71
C ASN A 51 -10.33 5.76 -7.06
N CYS A 52 -9.47 6.30 -7.93
CA CYS A 52 -9.10 5.65 -9.19
C CYS A 52 -8.59 4.23 -8.94
N ARG A 53 -7.65 4.07 -8.02
CA ARG A 53 -7.08 2.76 -7.66
C ARG A 53 -8.11 1.81 -7.05
N ARG A 54 -9.05 2.30 -6.25
CA ARG A 54 -10.13 1.46 -5.71
C ARG A 54 -11.03 0.93 -6.83
N LEU A 55 -11.34 1.75 -7.83
CA LEU A 55 -12.14 1.35 -8.99
C LEU A 55 -11.40 0.33 -9.86
N GLU A 56 -10.11 0.57 -10.14
CA GLU A 56 -9.26 -0.36 -10.90
C GLU A 56 -9.16 -1.75 -10.24
N ASN A 57 -9.00 -1.78 -8.91
CA ASN A 57 -8.88 -3.03 -8.15
C ASN A 57 -10.21 -3.73 -7.89
N ASN A 58 -11.35 -3.05 -8.07
CA ASN A 58 -12.68 -3.59 -7.80
C ASN A 58 -13.56 -3.44 -9.05
N PRO A 59 -13.44 -4.33 -10.05
CA PRO A 59 -14.13 -4.19 -11.34
C PRO A 59 -15.67 -4.24 -11.23
N SER A 60 -16.22 -4.78 -10.14
CA SER A 60 -17.66 -4.78 -9.87
C SER A 60 -18.16 -3.51 -9.16
N CYS A 61 -17.26 -2.61 -8.78
CA CYS A 61 -17.63 -1.37 -8.11
C CYS A 61 -18.24 -0.38 -9.11
N LEU A 62 -19.39 0.21 -8.75
CA LEU A 62 -20.04 1.23 -9.56
C LEU A 62 -19.35 2.59 -9.33
N SER A 63 -18.77 3.16 -10.39
CA SER A 63 -18.12 4.48 -10.35
C SER A 63 -19.03 5.56 -9.78
N SER A 64 -20.31 5.54 -10.17
CA SER A 64 -21.31 6.52 -9.72
C SER A 64 -21.58 6.50 -8.21
N VAL A 65 -21.43 5.35 -7.55
CA VAL A 65 -21.55 5.26 -6.09
C VAL A 65 -20.30 5.84 -5.43
N MET A 66 -19.13 5.54 -5.99
CA MET A 66 -17.84 6.02 -5.48
C MET A 66 -17.73 7.55 -5.56
N GLU A 67 -18.14 8.15 -6.68
CA GLU A 67 -18.16 9.60 -6.86
C GLU A 67 -19.08 10.31 -5.87
N LYS A 68 -20.29 9.75 -5.63
CA LYS A 68 -21.23 10.31 -4.65
C LYS A 68 -20.66 10.26 -3.24
N LEU A 69 -19.98 9.17 -2.88
CA LEU A 69 -19.32 9.05 -1.58
C LEU A 69 -18.17 10.04 -1.45
N ASP A 70 -17.33 10.21 -2.47
CA ASP A 70 -16.23 11.18 -2.46
C ASP A 70 -16.75 12.61 -2.26
N ALA A 71 -17.78 13.00 -3.01
CA ALA A 71 -18.42 14.31 -2.88
C ALA A 71 -19.00 14.52 -1.47
N LEU A 72 -19.65 13.51 -0.91
CA LEU A 72 -20.17 13.55 0.45
C LEU A 72 -19.04 13.74 1.48
N PHE A 73 -17.96 12.98 1.36
CA PHE A 73 -16.83 13.08 2.28
C PHE A 73 -16.15 14.45 2.22
N ARG A 74 -15.94 15.02 1.03
CA ARG A 74 -15.42 16.38 0.87
C ARG A 74 -16.35 17.46 1.43
N THR A 75 -17.66 17.21 1.41
CA THR A 75 -18.64 18.15 1.96
C THR A 75 -18.65 18.12 3.49
N ILE A 76 -18.52 16.93 4.09
CA ILE A 76 -18.52 16.74 5.55
C ILE A 76 -17.16 17.09 6.18
N ASN A 77 -16.07 16.81 5.46
CA ASN A 77 -14.70 17.03 5.91
C ASN A 77 -13.98 18.01 4.97
N PRO A 78 -14.24 19.32 5.10
CA PRO A 78 -13.60 20.37 4.30
C PRO A 78 -12.10 20.52 4.58
#